data_AF-A0AAD2DYD8-F1
#
_entry.id   AF-A0AAD2DYD8-F1
#
_cell.length_a   1.000
_cell.length_b   1.000
_cell.length_c   1.000
_cell.angle_alpha   90.00
_cell.angle_beta   90.00
_cell.angle_gamma   90.00
#
_symmetry.space_group_name_H-M   'P 1'
#
loop_
_entity.id
_entity.type
_entity.pdbx_description
1 polymer ?
#
loop_
_entity_poly.entity_id
_entity_poly.type
_entity_poly.pdbx_seq_one_letter_code
_entity_poly.pdbx_strand_id
1 'polypeptide(L)'
;MPQSSDNQSSRLEGIFLTSESVRCNLLSEDWTVRFHIIDELRAVVESIESLRGATVEPFGSFASNLFTRWADLDISIELPNGSYISSPGKKHKQSLLGDVLKALRSKGGWHKLQFISNARVPILKFEGRGNISCDISINNLGGQMKSKLLFWINEIDGRFRDLVLLVKEWAKAHNINDPKSGTLNSHTLSLLVVFHLQTLEPAILPPLREIYPGNMIDDLTGVRAVAEKRIEETCAVNINRIKSDRSRLINRSSLSELFISFVAKFFEICSRASVQGVSPYAGQWEDIDSNMRWLPRTYALFVEDPFEQPVNTARTVGSIQLMRILGAARATHQVLVSSNHNQTSLLMNLIRPQLSHLVARTPVRHQATAQSMPRTPSNNYIRKGLGSHQHARRQVPGQLQQQFQNLRIDNSRNGTMNGQLQNTRVDNSRNETMSGQGEASSSQRQVWRPVPER
;
A
#
# COMPACT_ATOMS: atom_id res chain seq x y z
N MET A 1 -16.34 -36.58 3.27
CA MET A 1 -15.29 -36.58 4.31
C MET A 1 -14.52 -35.26 4.22
N PRO A 2 -14.85 -34.22 5.00
CA PRO A 2 -14.21 -32.90 4.92
C PRO A 2 -13.10 -32.65 5.97
N GLN A 3 -12.65 -33.67 6.72
CA GLN A 3 -11.76 -33.47 7.88
C GLN A 3 -10.29 -33.11 7.55
N SER A 4 -9.85 -33.11 6.28
CA SER A 4 -8.44 -32.87 5.94
C SER A 4 -8.09 -31.40 5.69
N SER A 5 -9.03 -30.57 5.21
CA SER A 5 -8.79 -29.13 4.95
C SER A 5 -8.68 -28.32 6.24
N ASP A 6 -9.53 -28.63 7.23
CA ASP A 6 -9.64 -27.88 8.49
C ASP A 6 -8.37 -28.01 9.36
N ASN A 7 -7.67 -29.15 9.28
CA ASN A 7 -6.43 -29.38 10.03
C ASN A 7 -5.20 -28.72 9.38
N GLN A 8 -5.26 -28.40 8.07
CA GLN A 8 -4.19 -27.67 7.38
C GLN A 8 -4.37 -26.16 7.52
N SER A 9 -5.61 -25.67 7.37
CA SER A 9 -5.94 -24.27 7.58
C SER A 9 -5.56 -23.81 8.99
N SER A 10 -5.92 -24.58 10.02
CA SER A 10 -5.60 -24.26 11.42
C SER A 10 -4.09 -24.24 11.73
N ARG A 11 -3.28 -25.08 11.08
CA ARG A 11 -1.81 -25.07 11.22
C ARG A 11 -1.17 -23.85 10.56
N LEU A 12 -1.68 -23.46 9.39
CA LEU A 12 -1.28 -22.22 8.71
C LEU A 12 -1.75 -20.99 9.46
N GLU A 13 -2.96 -21.00 10.02
CA GLU A 13 -3.42 -19.97 10.95
C GLU A 13 -2.47 -19.86 12.12
N GLY A 14 -2.05 -20.97 12.72
CA GLY A 14 -0.99 -20.98 13.73
C GLY A 14 0.27 -20.26 13.24
N ILE A 15 0.76 -20.53 12.03
CA ILE A 15 1.95 -19.86 11.47
C ILE A 15 1.70 -18.38 11.19
N PHE A 16 0.59 -18.02 10.56
CA PHE A 16 0.27 -16.64 10.18
C PHE A 16 -0.15 -15.79 11.40
N LEU A 17 -0.80 -16.38 12.40
CA LEU A 17 -1.24 -15.75 13.66
C LEU A 17 -0.14 -15.71 14.73
N THR A 18 0.64 -16.79 14.95
CA THR A 18 1.83 -16.73 15.85
C THR A 18 2.95 -15.90 15.24
N SER A 19 2.86 -15.65 13.94
CA SER A 19 3.58 -14.58 13.31
C SER A 19 2.83 -13.25 13.43
N GLU A 20 2.63 -12.75 14.65
CA GLU A 20 2.77 -11.30 14.86
C GLU A 20 4.08 -10.76 14.23
N SER A 21 5.03 -11.66 13.94
CA SER A 21 6.24 -11.51 13.12
C SER A 21 6.06 -11.55 11.58
N VAL A 22 5.00 -12.13 10.98
CA VAL A 22 4.69 -12.11 9.51
C VAL A 22 3.39 -11.37 9.15
N ARG A 23 2.55 -11.02 10.13
CA ARG A 23 2.15 -9.62 10.22
C ARG A 23 3.46 -8.86 10.14
N CYS A 24 3.78 -8.32 8.97
CA CYS A 24 4.83 -7.34 8.82
C CYS A 24 4.36 -6.17 9.67
N ASN A 25 4.52 -6.26 11.00
CA ASN A 25 4.41 -5.16 11.91
C ASN A 25 5.48 -4.22 11.40
N LEU A 26 5.03 -3.31 10.55
CA LEU A 26 5.64 -2.03 10.32
C LEU A 26 5.73 -1.47 11.71
N LEU A 27 6.86 -1.71 12.37
CA LEU A 27 7.13 -1.07 13.63
C LEU A 27 6.93 0.42 13.36
N SER A 28 6.38 1.16 14.31
CA SER A 28 6.28 2.63 14.20
C SER A 28 7.62 3.25 13.73
N GLU A 29 8.72 2.57 14.02
CA GLU A 29 10.08 2.77 13.52
C GLU A 29 10.20 2.76 11.98
N ASP A 30 9.64 1.78 11.25
CA ASP A 30 9.74 1.70 9.78
C ASP A 30 9.06 2.90 9.09
N TRP A 31 7.92 3.33 9.63
CA TRP A 31 7.25 4.56 9.19
C TRP A 31 8.10 5.78 9.49
N THR A 32 8.63 5.87 10.72
CA THR A 32 9.45 6.99 11.18
C THR A 32 10.69 7.18 10.31
N VAL A 33 11.41 6.09 9.99
CA VAL A 33 12.60 6.15 9.12
C VAL A 33 12.23 6.65 7.72
N ARG A 34 11.13 6.17 7.13
CA ARG A 34 10.69 6.62 5.79
C ARG A 34 10.26 8.08 5.78
N PHE A 35 9.54 8.55 6.80
CA PHE A 35 9.21 9.97 6.93
C PHE A 35 10.47 10.81 7.07
N HIS A 36 11.46 10.37 7.84
CA HIS A 36 12.73 11.07 7.98
C HIS A 36 13.47 11.18 6.64
N ILE A 37 13.50 10.11 5.84
CA ILE A 37 14.08 10.15 4.48
C ILE A 37 13.36 11.17 3.60
N ILE A 38 12.02 11.21 3.65
CA ILE A 38 11.21 12.17 2.89
C ILE A 38 11.54 13.61 3.31
N ASP A 39 11.68 13.87 4.61
CA ASP A 39 11.99 15.20 5.14
C ASP A 39 13.42 15.63 4.78
N GLU A 40 14.40 14.72 4.88
CA GLU A 40 15.78 14.97 4.45
C GLU A 40 15.87 15.27 2.95
N LEU A 41 15.08 14.57 2.12
CA LEU A 41 14.98 14.80 0.69
C LEU A 41 14.25 16.11 0.38
N ARG A 42 13.21 16.48 1.14
CA ARG A 42 12.53 17.77 0.99
C ARG A 42 13.51 18.93 1.16
N ALA A 43 14.35 18.89 2.20
CA ALA A 43 15.39 19.88 2.41
C ALA A 43 16.43 19.93 1.27
N VAL A 44 16.71 18.79 0.61
CA VAL A 44 17.57 18.78 -0.60
C VAL A 44 16.87 19.46 -1.76
N VAL A 45 15.62 19.08 -2.03
CA VAL A 45 14.83 19.64 -3.14
C VAL A 45 14.63 21.15 -3.00
N GLU A 46 14.38 21.65 -1.79
CA GLU A 46 14.25 23.07 -1.48
C GLU A 46 15.52 23.88 -1.79
N SER A 47 16.70 23.25 -1.76
CA SER A 47 17.97 23.90 -2.10
C SER A 47 18.24 24.03 -3.61
N ILE A 48 17.42 23.39 -4.45
CA ILE A 48 17.61 23.35 -5.89
C ILE A 48 16.73 24.42 -6.56
N GLU A 49 17.35 25.43 -7.16
CA GLU A 49 16.62 26.54 -7.79
C GLU A 49 15.66 26.08 -8.89
N SER A 50 16.04 25.09 -9.70
CA SER A 50 15.18 24.51 -10.75
C SER A 50 13.96 23.75 -10.21
N LEU A 51 13.87 23.52 -8.89
CA LEU A 51 12.78 22.84 -8.19
C LEU A 51 12.14 23.74 -7.13
N ARG A 52 12.38 25.06 -7.16
CA ARG A 52 11.76 26.01 -6.24
C ARG A 52 10.24 25.84 -6.23
N GLY A 53 9.67 25.61 -5.04
CA GLY A 53 8.23 25.42 -4.84
C GLY A 53 7.72 24.01 -5.17
N ALA A 54 8.58 23.06 -5.54
CA ALA A 54 8.19 21.67 -5.72
C ALA A 54 7.89 20.99 -4.37
N THR A 55 6.97 20.02 -4.38
CA THR A 55 6.69 19.18 -3.21
C THR A 55 7.31 17.79 -3.37
N VAL A 56 7.59 17.14 -2.25
CA VAL A 56 8.13 15.77 -2.18
C VAL A 56 7.05 14.89 -1.57
N GLU A 57 6.48 14.03 -2.41
CA GLU A 57 5.28 13.25 -2.08
C GLU A 57 5.54 11.75 -2.29
N PRO A 58 5.28 10.90 -1.27
CA PRO A 58 5.41 9.47 -1.44
C PRO A 58 4.26 8.92 -2.31
N PHE A 59 4.54 7.83 -3.01
CA PHE A 59 3.53 7.01 -3.67
C PHE A 59 3.88 5.52 -3.51
N GLY A 60 3.34 4.68 -4.37
CA GLY A 60 3.62 3.26 -4.39
C GLY A 60 3.09 2.54 -3.16
N SER A 61 3.80 1.49 -2.75
CA SER A 61 3.34 0.60 -1.68
C SER A 61 3.33 1.25 -0.30
N PHE A 62 4.17 2.27 -0.07
CA PHE A 62 4.17 3.03 1.18
C PHE A 62 2.89 3.84 1.33
N ALA A 63 2.54 4.63 0.31
CA ALA A 63 1.31 5.42 0.31
C ALA A 63 0.05 4.55 0.32
N SER A 64 0.07 3.38 -0.35
CA SER A 64 -1.11 2.50 -0.36
C SER A 64 -1.27 1.63 0.90
N ASN A 65 -0.39 1.75 1.90
CA ASN A 65 -0.31 0.86 3.07
C ASN A 65 -0.13 -0.64 2.71
N LEU A 66 0.51 -0.94 1.58
CA LEU A 66 0.80 -2.29 1.09
C LEU A 66 2.31 -2.60 1.09
N PHE A 67 3.10 -1.89 1.91
CA PHE A 67 4.55 -2.07 1.99
C PHE A 67 4.94 -3.04 3.09
N THR A 68 6.04 -3.76 2.86
CA THR A 68 6.72 -4.54 3.89
C THR A 68 7.92 -3.75 4.37
N ARG A 69 8.52 -4.10 5.52
CA ARG A 69 9.70 -3.39 6.04
C ARG A 69 10.86 -3.28 5.04
N TRP A 70 10.95 -4.24 4.11
CA TRP A 70 11.97 -4.34 3.07
C TRP A 70 11.52 -3.79 1.70
N ALA A 71 10.44 -3.02 1.65
CA ALA A 71 9.94 -2.41 0.41
C ALA A 71 10.73 -1.15 0.06
N ASP A 72 10.75 -0.81 -1.21
CA ASP A 72 11.32 0.46 -1.67
C ASP A 72 10.41 1.62 -1.22
N LEU A 73 10.99 2.81 -1.08
CA LEU A 73 10.26 4.06 -0.88
C LEU A 73 10.15 4.79 -2.21
N ASP A 74 8.95 4.77 -2.80
CA ASP A 74 8.67 5.46 -4.04
C ASP A 74 8.30 6.93 -3.75
N ILE A 75 9.02 7.87 -4.36
CA ILE A 75 8.86 9.31 -4.13
C ILE A 75 8.71 10.04 -5.46
N SER A 76 7.75 10.94 -5.52
CA SER A 76 7.57 11.87 -6.63
C SER A 76 7.88 13.29 -6.18
N ILE A 77 8.71 13.99 -6.95
CA ILE A 77 8.90 15.43 -6.84
C ILE A 77 7.86 16.09 -7.76
N GLU A 78 6.93 16.82 -7.17
CA GLU A 78 5.82 17.46 -7.86
C GLU A 78 6.13 18.94 -8.08
N LEU A 79 6.27 19.33 -9.34
CA LEU A 79 6.57 20.70 -9.73
C LEU A 79 5.37 21.63 -9.52
N PRO A 80 5.60 22.92 -9.22
CA PRO A 80 4.56 23.93 -9.10
C PRO A 80 4.07 24.36 -10.50
N ASN A 81 3.44 23.47 -11.25
CA ASN A 81 3.02 23.70 -12.64
C ASN A 81 1.70 24.50 -12.76
N GLY A 82 1.47 25.44 -11.84
CA GLY A 82 0.15 26.02 -11.63
C GLY A 82 -0.86 24.99 -11.11
N SER A 83 -2.15 25.30 -11.24
CA SER A 83 -3.22 24.41 -10.79
C SER A 83 -3.54 23.27 -11.77
N TYR A 84 -3.05 23.35 -13.01
CA TYR A 84 -3.39 22.43 -14.10
C TYR A 84 -2.46 21.22 -14.15
N ILE A 85 -3.03 20.06 -14.47
CA ILE A 85 -2.27 18.83 -14.69
C ILE A 85 -1.48 19.00 -15.98
N SER A 86 -0.17 19.08 -15.82
CA SER A 86 0.79 19.05 -16.92
C SER A 86 1.99 18.21 -16.50
N SER A 87 2.42 17.32 -17.40
CA SER A 87 3.63 16.54 -17.19
C SER A 87 4.74 17.13 -18.04
N PRO A 88 5.89 17.51 -17.44
CA PRO A 88 7.04 17.91 -18.24
C PRO A 88 7.50 16.77 -19.15
N GLY A 89 8.07 17.15 -20.30
CA GLY A 89 8.62 16.18 -21.24
C GLY A 89 9.78 15.37 -20.63
N LYS A 90 10.04 14.17 -21.18
CA LYS A 90 11.05 13.23 -20.66
C LYS A 90 12.43 13.87 -20.45
N LYS A 91 12.91 14.68 -21.40
CA LYS A 91 14.21 15.37 -21.31
C LYS A 91 14.27 16.36 -20.14
N HIS A 92 13.18 17.09 -19.90
CA HIS A 92 13.12 18.02 -18.76
C HIS A 92 13.11 17.26 -17.43
N LYS A 93 12.32 16.17 -17.32
CA LYS A 93 12.37 15.28 -16.14
C LYS A 93 13.78 14.74 -15.89
N GLN A 94 14.49 14.33 -16.95
CA GLN A 94 15.88 13.86 -16.84
C GLN A 94 16.83 14.96 -16.35
N SER A 95 16.69 16.19 -16.84
CA SER A 95 17.49 17.34 -16.40
C SER A 95 17.29 17.61 -14.90
N LEU A 96 16.03 17.67 -14.45
CA LEU A 96 15.68 17.90 -13.05
C LEU A 96 16.22 16.79 -12.13
N LEU A 97 16.08 15.52 -12.53
CA LEU A 97 16.70 14.39 -11.79
C LEU A 97 18.23 14.48 -11.76
N GLY A 98 18.84 15.02 -12.81
CA GLY A 98 20.27 15.31 -12.85
C GLY A 98 20.67 16.37 -11.81
N ASP A 99 19.85 17.41 -11.63
CA ASP A 99 20.09 18.43 -10.61
C ASP A 99 19.88 17.87 -9.19
N VAL A 100 18.86 17.03 -8.98
CA VAL A 100 18.67 16.30 -7.72
C VAL A 100 19.87 15.42 -7.40
N LEU A 101 20.40 14.68 -8.39
CA LEU A 101 21.60 13.85 -8.21
C LEU A 101 22.81 14.68 -7.80
N LYS A 102 23.03 15.85 -8.42
CA LYS A 102 24.13 16.75 -8.04
C LYS A 102 23.96 17.23 -6.59
N ALA A 103 22.77 17.68 -6.21
CA ALA A 103 22.49 18.16 -4.87
C ALA A 103 22.66 17.07 -3.79
N LEU A 104 22.19 15.84 -4.06
CA LEU A 104 22.40 14.70 -3.17
C LEU A 104 23.89 14.38 -2.99
N ARG A 105 24.68 14.43 -4.07
CA ARG A 105 26.14 14.24 -4.00
C ARG A 105 26.82 15.34 -3.17
N SER A 106 26.40 16.60 -3.34
CA SER A 106 26.95 17.74 -2.61
C SER A 106 26.63 17.71 -1.11
N LYS A 107 25.40 17.30 -0.74
CA LYS A 107 24.99 17.19 0.67
C LYS A 107 25.69 16.03 1.41
N GLY A 108 25.99 14.93 0.70
CA GLY A 108 26.55 13.71 1.29
C GLY A 108 25.52 12.92 2.12
N GLY A 109 25.91 11.75 2.62
CA GLY A 109 25.07 10.90 3.49
C GLY A 109 24.12 9.92 2.77
N TRP A 110 24.14 9.89 1.44
CA TRP A 110 23.31 9.02 0.61
C TRP A 110 24.17 7.95 -0.08
N HIS A 111 23.67 6.73 -0.17
CA HIS A 111 24.42 5.60 -0.74
C HIS A 111 23.79 5.13 -2.05
N LYS A 112 24.58 4.41 -2.87
CA LYS A 112 24.13 3.72 -4.10
C LYS A 112 23.30 4.60 -5.05
N LEU A 113 23.70 5.86 -5.22
CA LEU A 113 23.07 6.79 -6.16
C LEU A 113 23.18 6.26 -7.61
N GLN A 114 22.05 5.93 -8.22
CA GLN A 114 21.98 5.40 -9.58
C GLN A 114 20.89 6.11 -10.39
N PHE A 115 21.28 6.75 -11.49
CA PHE A 115 20.33 7.40 -12.38
C PHE A 115 19.90 6.47 -13.53
N ILE A 116 18.61 6.16 -13.61
CA ILE A 116 18.00 5.35 -14.65
C ILE A 116 17.22 6.26 -15.60
N SER A 117 17.92 6.82 -16.58
CA SER A 117 17.39 7.85 -17.49
C SER A 117 16.54 7.30 -18.63
N ASN A 118 16.83 6.09 -19.12
CA ASN A 118 16.26 5.57 -20.37
C ASN A 118 14.93 4.83 -20.20
N ALA A 119 14.53 4.49 -18.97
CA ALA A 119 13.25 3.84 -18.68
C ALA A 119 12.04 4.67 -19.16
N ARG A 120 10.85 4.05 -19.21
CA ARG A 120 9.58 4.72 -19.55
C ARG A 120 9.35 5.94 -18.65
N VAL A 121 9.56 5.77 -17.35
CA VAL A 121 9.62 6.84 -16.37
C VAL A 121 11.08 6.93 -15.90
N PRO A 122 11.80 8.03 -16.21
CA PRO A 122 13.13 8.25 -15.66
C PRO A 122 13.07 8.30 -14.14
N ILE A 123 14.00 7.61 -13.48
CA ILE A 123 14.06 7.57 -12.01
C ILE A 123 15.49 7.71 -11.52
N LEU A 124 15.66 8.34 -10.35
CA LEU A 124 16.90 8.37 -9.60
C LEU A 124 16.75 7.45 -8.39
N LYS A 125 17.58 6.41 -8.32
CA LYS A 125 17.62 5.48 -7.19
C LYS A 125 18.69 5.88 -6.20
N PHE A 126 18.44 5.65 -4.92
CA PHE A 126 19.43 5.78 -3.86
C PHE A 126 19.05 4.90 -2.67
N GLU A 127 19.98 4.73 -1.74
CA GLU A 127 19.76 4.07 -0.45
C GLU A 127 19.90 5.11 0.66
N GLY A 128 18.80 5.33 1.38
CA GLY A 128 18.71 6.26 2.50
C GLY A 128 19.08 5.62 3.84
N ARG A 129 18.73 6.30 4.93
CA ARG A 129 18.90 5.79 6.29
C ARG A 129 18.21 4.42 6.46
N GLY A 130 18.82 3.53 7.25
CA GLY A 130 18.26 2.19 7.51
C GLY A 130 18.31 1.25 6.30
N ASN A 131 19.16 1.53 5.31
CA ASN A 131 19.33 0.76 4.08
C ASN A 131 18.03 0.65 3.25
N ILE A 132 17.15 1.65 3.37
CA ILE A 132 15.90 1.71 2.61
C ILE A 132 16.22 2.21 1.20
N SER A 133 15.96 1.34 0.21
CA SER A 133 16.02 1.70 -1.20
C SER A 133 14.91 2.69 -1.54
N CYS A 134 15.23 3.73 -2.30
CA CYS A 134 14.34 4.82 -2.63
C CYS A 134 14.41 5.10 -4.14
N ASP A 135 13.25 5.34 -4.75
CA ASP A 135 13.09 5.66 -6.16
C ASP A 135 12.46 7.05 -6.30
N ILE A 136 13.19 8.03 -6.85
CA ILE A 136 12.70 9.38 -7.12
C ILE A 136 12.27 9.50 -8.57
N SER A 137 11.06 10.01 -8.80
CA SER A 137 10.52 10.41 -10.09
C SER A 137 10.05 11.87 -10.08
N ILE A 138 9.75 12.45 -11.25
CA ILE A 138 9.21 13.81 -11.39
C ILE A 138 7.77 13.75 -11.92
N ASN A 139 6.83 14.43 -11.25
CA ASN A 139 5.40 14.52 -11.60
C ASN A 139 4.78 13.17 -11.95
N ASN A 140 4.65 12.29 -10.96
CA ASN A 140 4.06 10.95 -11.10
C ASN A 140 2.67 10.87 -10.47
N LEU A 141 1.79 11.81 -10.85
CA LEU A 141 0.40 11.87 -10.37
C LEU A 141 -0.36 10.56 -10.63
N GLY A 142 -0.13 9.89 -11.76
CA GLY A 142 -0.72 8.59 -12.05
C GLY A 142 -0.35 7.52 -11.01
N GLY A 143 0.92 7.46 -10.61
CA GLY A 143 1.38 6.57 -9.54
C GLY A 143 0.75 6.92 -8.18
N GLN A 144 0.64 8.21 -7.86
CA GLN A 144 -0.01 8.68 -6.63
C GLN A 144 -1.49 8.28 -6.57
N MET A 145 -2.24 8.49 -7.65
CA MET A 145 -3.67 8.18 -7.68
C MET A 145 -3.94 6.68 -7.66
N LYS A 146 -3.11 5.86 -8.32
CA LYS A 146 -3.17 4.39 -8.18
C LYS A 146 -2.93 3.95 -6.73
N SER A 147 -1.99 4.57 -6.02
CA SER A 147 -1.77 4.29 -4.61
C SER A 147 -2.97 4.64 -3.72
N LYS A 148 -3.61 5.79 -3.96
CA LYS A 148 -4.85 6.19 -3.26
C LYS A 148 -5.99 5.20 -3.52
N LEU A 149 -6.18 4.78 -4.77
CA LEU A 149 -7.20 3.78 -5.14
C LEU A 149 -6.98 2.45 -4.44
N LEU A 150 -5.75 1.93 -4.43
CA LEU A 150 -5.42 0.70 -3.69
C LEU A 150 -5.61 0.86 -2.18
N PHE A 151 -5.33 2.04 -1.63
CA PHE A 151 -5.62 2.35 -0.23
C PHE A 151 -7.13 2.32 0.04
N TRP A 152 -7.95 2.96 -0.80
CA TRP A 152 -9.41 2.94 -0.60
C TRP A 152 -10.02 1.55 -0.80
N ILE A 153 -9.47 0.71 -1.69
CA ILE A 153 -9.91 -0.69 -1.83
C ILE A 153 -9.70 -1.47 -0.53
N ASN A 154 -8.63 -1.18 0.22
CA ASN A 154 -8.38 -1.80 1.52
C ASN A 154 -9.48 -1.48 2.56
N GLU A 155 -10.19 -0.36 2.42
CA GLU A 155 -11.30 0.01 3.31
C GLU A 155 -12.55 -0.87 3.14
N ILE A 156 -12.63 -1.65 2.05
CA ILE A 156 -13.73 -2.59 1.81
C ILE A 156 -13.58 -3.82 2.73
N ASP A 157 -12.39 -4.41 2.76
CA ASP A 157 -12.07 -5.58 3.59
C ASP A 157 -10.57 -5.62 3.91
N GLY A 158 -10.21 -5.54 5.20
CA GLY A 158 -8.82 -5.48 5.65
C GLY A 158 -7.99 -6.72 5.32
N ARG A 159 -8.62 -7.87 5.02
CA ARG A 159 -7.91 -9.08 4.57
C ARG A 159 -7.19 -8.85 3.24
N PHE A 160 -7.61 -7.87 2.43
CA PHE A 160 -6.93 -7.50 1.19
C PHE A 160 -5.47 -7.12 1.44
N ARG A 161 -5.21 -6.17 2.34
CA ARG A 161 -3.85 -5.76 2.69
C ARG A 161 -3.03 -6.92 3.20
N ASP A 162 -3.58 -7.68 4.15
CA ASP A 162 -2.84 -8.77 4.78
C ASP A 162 -2.45 -9.84 3.77
N LEU A 163 -3.35 -10.17 2.84
CA LEU A 163 -3.07 -11.12 1.76
C LEU A 163 -2.04 -10.58 0.77
N VAL A 164 -2.09 -9.30 0.40
CA VAL A 164 -1.06 -8.67 -0.46
C VAL A 164 0.32 -8.74 0.19
N LEU A 165 0.43 -8.44 1.49
CA LEU A 165 1.71 -8.49 2.20
C LEU A 165 2.28 -9.92 2.22
N LEU A 166 1.42 -10.91 2.50
CA LEU A 166 1.82 -12.31 2.52
C LEU A 166 2.27 -12.79 1.13
N VAL A 167 1.50 -12.47 0.08
CA VAL A 167 1.84 -12.80 -1.32
C VAL A 167 3.15 -12.13 -1.74
N LYS A 168 3.39 -10.88 -1.33
CA LYS A 168 4.64 -10.18 -1.64
C LYS A 168 5.85 -10.82 -0.98
N GLU A 169 5.73 -11.24 0.28
CA GLU A 169 6.83 -11.94 0.98
C GLU A 169 7.08 -13.33 0.40
N TRP A 170 6.02 -14.09 0.10
CA TRP A 170 6.12 -15.36 -0.62
C TRP A 170 6.80 -15.19 -2.00
N ALA A 171 6.34 -14.24 -2.80
CA ALA A 171 6.91 -13.97 -4.12
C ALA A 171 8.39 -13.53 -4.04
N LYS A 172 8.78 -12.80 -3.00
CA LYS A 172 10.19 -12.48 -2.72
C LYS A 172 10.99 -13.72 -2.30
N ALA A 173 10.43 -14.61 -1.47
CA ALA A 173 11.09 -15.86 -1.07
C ALA A 173 11.41 -16.76 -2.27
N HIS A 174 10.55 -16.73 -3.30
CA HIS A 174 10.76 -17.47 -4.55
C HIS A 174 11.52 -16.68 -5.64
N ASN A 175 11.98 -15.46 -5.36
CA ASN A 175 12.66 -14.58 -6.32
C ASN A 175 11.84 -14.31 -7.60
N ILE A 176 10.53 -14.07 -7.45
CA ILE A 176 9.59 -13.78 -8.55
C ILE A 176 8.91 -12.40 -8.43
N ASN A 177 9.43 -11.53 -7.56
CA ASN A 177 8.98 -10.14 -7.37
C ASN A 177 10.14 -9.14 -7.59
N ASP A 178 10.68 -9.14 -8.80
CA ASP A 178 11.67 -8.18 -9.28
C ASP A 178 11.49 -7.94 -10.79
N PRO A 179 10.88 -6.81 -11.20
CA PRO A 179 10.63 -6.52 -12.60
C PRO A 179 11.92 -6.33 -13.42
N LYS A 180 13.05 -6.01 -12.78
CA LYS A 180 14.33 -5.81 -13.49
C LYS A 180 14.92 -7.13 -13.99
N SER A 181 14.66 -8.23 -13.28
CA SER A 181 15.03 -9.59 -13.72
C SER A 181 13.96 -10.25 -14.60
N GLY A 182 12.97 -9.48 -15.05
CA GLY A 182 11.90 -9.93 -15.94
C GLY A 182 10.81 -10.72 -15.22
N THR A 183 10.61 -10.50 -13.91
CA THR A 183 9.53 -11.14 -13.12
C THR A 183 8.44 -10.12 -12.76
N LEU A 184 7.57 -10.44 -11.79
CA LEU A 184 6.43 -9.60 -11.43
C LEU A 184 6.88 -8.35 -10.68
N ASN A 185 6.11 -7.28 -10.84
CA ASN A 185 6.19 -6.11 -9.96
C ASN A 185 5.12 -6.18 -8.86
N SER A 186 5.34 -5.42 -7.78
CA SER A 186 4.42 -5.42 -6.63
C SER A 186 3.02 -4.89 -6.95
N HIS A 187 2.86 -4.01 -7.95
CA HIS A 187 1.55 -3.57 -8.42
C HIS A 187 0.76 -4.73 -9.06
N THR A 188 1.41 -5.50 -9.92
CA THR A 188 0.82 -6.70 -10.55
C THR A 188 0.42 -7.74 -9.51
N LEU A 189 1.26 -7.99 -8.50
CA LEU A 189 0.90 -8.90 -7.38
C LEU A 189 -0.33 -8.40 -6.62
N SER A 190 -0.44 -7.09 -6.39
CA SER A 190 -1.61 -6.50 -5.70
C SER A 190 -2.88 -6.69 -6.53
N LEU A 191 -2.81 -6.48 -7.85
CA LEU A 191 -3.93 -6.69 -8.77
C LEU A 191 -4.33 -8.16 -8.92
N LEU A 192 -3.37 -9.09 -8.89
CA LEU A 192 -3.67 -10.53 -8.87
C LEU A 192 -4.40 -10.93 -7.59
N VAL A 193 -4.06 -10.33 -6.45
CA VAL A 193 -4.80 -10.51 -5.20
C VAL A 193 -6.21 -9.93 -5.31
N VAL A 194 -6.37 -8.72 -5.88
CA VAL A 194 -7.69 -8.15 -6.15
C VAL A 194 -8.53 -9.12 -6.99
N PHE A 195 -7.99 -9.61 -8.10
CA PHE A 195 -8.66 -10.54 -8.99
C PHE A 195 -9.06 -11.85 -8.30
N HIS A 196 -8.17 -12.39 -7.45
CA HIS A 196 -8.50 -13.56 -6.64
C HIS A 196 -9.70 -13.27 -5.72
N LEU A 197 -9.68 -12.17 -4.98
CA LEU A 197 -10.77 -11.79 -4.07
C LEU A 197 -12.10 -11.47 -4.78
N GLN A 198 -12.06 -11.07 -6.05
CA GLN A 198 -13.21 -10.85 -6.91
C GLN A 198 -13.85 -12.14 -7.42
N THR A 199 -13.07 -13.21 -7.56
CA THR A 199 -13.49 -14.48 -8.18
C THR A 199 -13.69 -15.60 -7.15
N LEU A 200 -13.73 -15.24 -5.86
CA LEU A 200 -14.16 -16.12 -4.79
C LEU A 200 -15.69 -16.28 -4.80
N GLU A 201 -16.15 -17.39 -4.22
CA GLU A 201 -17.57 -17.64 -3.99
C GLU A 201 -17.80 -17.88 -2.49
N PRO A 202 -18.39 -16.91 -1.76
CA PRO A 202 -18.81 -15.58 -2.20
C PRO A 202 -17.63 -14.59 -2.37
N ALA A 203 -17.79 -13.60 -3.25
CA ALA A 203 -16.75 -12.61 -3.55
C ALA A 203 -16.51 -11.61 -2.40
N ILE A 204 -15.25 -11.32 -2.11
CA ILE A 204 -14.84 -10.32 -1.11
C ILE A 204 -14.83 -8.93 -1.74
N LEU A 205 -14.15 -8.77 -2.88
CA LEU A 205 -14.08 -7.50 -3.59
C LEU A 205 -15.01 -7.50 -4.81
N PRO A 206 -15.64 -6.36 -5.15
CA PRO A 206 -16.35 -6.24 -6.42
C PRO A 206 -15.37 -6.03 -7.59
N PRO A 207 -15.80 -6.23 -8.84
CA PRO A 207 -15.12 -5.70 -10.03
C PRO A 207 -14.73 -4.22 -9.85
N LEU A 208 -13.50 -3.83 -10.22
CA LEU A 208 -13.03 -2.47 -9.93
C LEU A 208 -13.76 -1.38 -10.71
N ARG A 209 -14.42 -1.73 -11.82
CA ARG A 209 -15.34 -0.82 -12.52
C ARG A 209 -16.48 -0.30 -11.64
N GLU A 210 -16.85 -1.05 -10.59
CA GLU A 210 -17.91 -0.64 -9.65
C GLU A 210 -17.40 0.36 -8.62
N ILE A 211 -16.08 0.43 -8.41
CA ILE A 211 -15.42 1.42 -7.54
C ILE A 211 -15.13 2.69 -8.35
N TYR A 212 -14.49 2.51 -9.51
CA TYR A 212 -14.22 3.60 -10.45
C TYR A 212 -14.51 3.13 -11.89
N PRO A 213 -15.59 3.61 -12.53
CA PRO A 213 -16.00 3.13 -13.85
C PRO A 213 -15.18 3.74 -15.00
N GLY A 214 -14.48 4.85 -14.79
CA GLY A 214 -13.68 5.51 -15.83
C GLY A 214 -12.28 4.93 -15.99
N ASN A 215 -11.53 5.47 -16.97
CA ASN A 215 -10.09 5.27 -17.05
C ASN A 215 -9.40 6.40 -16.28
N MET A 216 -8.98 6.10 -15.04
CA MET A 216 -8.50 7.12 -14.10
C MET A 216 -7.38 7.99 -14.69
N ILE A 217 -6.43 7.42 -15.45
CA ILE A 217 -5.36 8.23 -16.07
C ILE A 217 -5.92 9.24 -17.09
N ASP A 218 -6.92 8.86 -17.88
CA ASP A 218 -7.55 9.74 -18.86
C ASP A 218 -8.35 10.86 -18.18
N ASP A 219 -8.89 10.59 -16.99
CA ASP A 219 -9.63 11.54 -16.18
C ASP A 219 -8.74 12.52 -15.40
N LEU A 220 -7.43 12.29 -15.34
CA LEU A 220 -6.44 13.20 -14.76
C LEU A 220 -6.11 14.35 -15.72
N THR A 221 -7.12 15.16 -16.01
CA THR A 221 -7.03 16.34 -16.88
C THR A 221 -7.60 17.59 -16.21
N GLY A 222 -7.22 18.76 -16.72
CA GLY A 222 -7.67 20.04 -16.17
C GLY A 222 -6.99 20.40 -14.84
N VAL A 223 -7.75 20.98 -13.91
CA VAL A 223 -7.22 21.41 -12.61
C VAL A 223 -6.99 20.20 -11.70
N ARG A 224 -5.75 20.00 -11.22
CA ARG A 224 -5.32 18.84 -10.42
C ARG A 224 -6.24 18.60 -9.23
N ALA A 225 -6.47 19.63 -8.41
CA ALA A 225 -7.30 19.51 -7.21
C ALA A 225 -8.75 19.10 -7.55
N VAL A 226 -9.29 19.55 -8.68
CA VAL A 226 -10.65 19.21 -9.12
C VAL A 226 -10.70 17.76 -9.62
N ALA A 227 -9.74 17.34 -10.43
CA ALA A 227 -9.66 15.97 -10.94
C ALA A 227 -9.46 14.95 -9.81
N GLU A 228 -8.52 15.20 -8.89
CA GLU A 228 -8.28 14.33 -7.73
C GLU A 228 -9.53 14.22 -6.86
N LYS A 229 -10.16 15.36 -6.53
CA LYS A 229 -11.37 15.40 -5.69
C LYS A 229 -12.54 14.65 -6.35
N ARG A 230 -12.76 14.82 -7.66
CA ARG A 230 -13.81 14.11 -8.39
C ARG A 230 -13.62 12.59 -8.34
N ILE A 231 -12.38 12.12 -8.54
CA ILE A 231 -12.05 10.69 -8.47
C ILE A 231 -12.29 10.18 -7.04
N GLU A 232 -11.80 10.90 -6.03
CA GLU A 232 -11.98 10.57 -4.62
C GLU A 232 -13.47 10.48 -4.23
N GLU A 233 -14.27 11.48 -4.58
CA GLU A 233 -15.72 11.50 -4.31
C GLU A 233 -16.45 10.35 -4.99
N THR A 234 -16.11 10.05 -6.24
CA THR A 234 -16.69 8.91 -6.99
C THR A 234 -16.39 7.59 -6.27
N CYS A 235 -15.14 7.36 -5.91
CA CYS A 235 -14.72 6.15 -5.19
C CYS A 235 -15.38 6.07 -3.81
N ALA A 236 -15.41 7.16 -3.05
CA ALA A 236 -16.00 7.20 -1.72
C ALA A 236 -17.50 6.83 -1.74
N VAL A 237 -18.27 7.39 -2.68
CA VAL A 237 -19.69 7.07 -2.85
C VAL A 237 -19.87 5.58 -3.16
N ASN A 238 -19.11 5.06 -4.13
CA ASN A 238 -19.23 3.67 -4.56
C ASN A 238 -18.79 2.67 -3.47
N ILE A 239 -17.67 2.92 -2.79
CA ILE A 239 -17.18 2.09 -1.69
C ILE A 239 -18.18 2.10 -0.53
N ASN A 240 -18.73 3.26 -0.17
CA ASN A 240 -19.74 3.34 0.89
C ASN A 240 -20.99 2.55 0.51
N ARG A 241 -21.44 2.63 -0.74
CA ARG A 241 -22.55 1.81 -1.25
C ARG A 241 -22.26 0.32 -1.07
N ILE A 242 -21.09 -0.14 -1.51
CA ILE A 242 -20.65 -1.54 -1.38
C ILE A 242 -20.63 -2.00 0.08
N LYS A 243 -20.05 -1.19 0.98
CA LYS A 243 -19.96 -1.51 2.42
C LYS A 243 -21.33 -1.53 3.11
N SER A 244 -22.26 -0.71 2.64
CA SER A 244 -23.61 -0.61 3.19
C SER A 244 -24.58 -1.68 2.68
N ASP A 245 -24.22 -2.41 1.62
CA ASP A 245 -25.08 -3.41 0.99
C ASP A 245 -25.18 -4.69 1.84
N ARG A 246 -26.29 -4.78 2.59
CA ARG A 246 -26.59 -5.93 3.45
C ARG A 246 -27.03 -7.18 2.68
N SER A 247 -27.31 -7.07 1.38
CA SER A 247 -27.71 -8.21 0.56
C SER A 247 -26.52 -9.06 0.11
N ARG A 248 -25.29 -8.51 0.16
CA ARG A 248 -24.08 -9.23 -0.20
C ARG A 248 -23.82 -10.41 0.75
N LEU A 249 -23.55 -11.56 0.15
CA LEU A 249 -23.02 -12.70 0.89
C LEU A 249 -21.63 -12.38 1.45
N ILE A 250 -21.42 -12.67 2.73
CA ILE A 250 -20.15 -12.40 3.41
C ILE A 250 -19.27 -13.63 3.30
N ASN A 251 -18.11 -13.48 2.67
CA ASN A 251 -17.07 -14.49 2.70
C ASN A 251 -16.41 -14.54 4.08
N ARG A 252 -16.42 -15.72 4.70
CA ARG A 252 -15.86 -15.95 6.05
C ARG A 252 -14.50 -16.65 6.03
N SER A 253 -13.89 -16.85 4.87
CA SER A 253 -12.61 -17.52 4.77
C SER A 253 -11.53 -16.78 5.55
N SER A 254 -10.72 -17.53 6.28
CA SER A 254 -9.60 -16.97 7.02
C SER A 254 -8.44 -16.61 6.09
N LEU A 255 -7.47 -15.86 6.60
CA LEU A 255 -6.33 -15.42 5.80
C LEU A 255 -5.50 -16.59 5.22
N SER A 256 -5.39 -17.70 5.96
CA SER A 256 -4.71 -18.92 5.48
C SER A 256 -5.45 -19.56 4.31
N GLU A 257 -6.78 -19.69 4.39
CA GLU A 257 -7.63 -20.25 3.34
C GLU A 257 -7.57 -19.38 2.09
N LEU A 258 -7.61 -18.06 2.26
CA LEU A 258 -7.45 -17.10 1.18
C LEU A 258 -6.06 -17.21 0.54
N PHE A 259 -5.00 -17.41 1.32
CA PHE A 259 -3.67 -17.60 0.77
C PHE A 259 -3.52 -18.92 0.00
N ILE A 260 -4.02 -20.04 0.55
CA ILE A 260 -3.99 -21.34 -0.14
C ILE A 260 -4.75 -21.25 -1.48
N SER A 261 -5.97 -20.71 -1.45
CA SER A 261 -6.78 -20.56 -2.64
C SER A 261 -6.21 -19.53 -3.62
N PHE A 262 -5.52 -18.49 -3.15
CA PHE A 262 -4.74 -17.58 -3.99
C PHE A 262 -3.64 -18.32 -4.73
N VAL A 263 -2.82 -19.13 -4.05
CA VAL A 263 -1.72 -19.89 -4.70
C VAL A 263 -2.28 -20.83 -5.77
N ALA A 264 -3.40 -21.50 -5.51
CA ALA A 264 -4.09 -22.34 -6.48
C ALA A 264 -4.57 -21.52 -7.70
N LYS A 265 -5.25 -20.38 -7.46
CA LYS A 265 -5.73 -19.47 -8.52
C LYS A 265 -4.57 -18.89 -9.33
N PHE A 266 -3.47 -18.52 -8.68
CA PHE A 266 -2.30 -17.95 -9.32
C PHE A 266 -1.57 -18.99 -10.19
N PHE A 267 -1.49 -20.24 -9.74
CA PHE A 267 -1.02 -21.35 -10.57
C PHE A 267 -1.90 -21.54 -11.82
N GLU A 268 -3.23 -21.45 -11.67
CA GLU A 268 -4.18 -21.51 -12.80
C GLU A 268 -3.95 -20.36 -13.79
N ILE A 269 -3.81 -19.13 -13.30
CA ILE A 269 -3.52 -17.94 -14.12
C ILE A 269 -2.26 -18.14 -14.94
N CYS A 270 -1.17 -18.58 -14.31
CA CYS A 270 0.10 -18.81 -15.00
C CYS A 270 0.02 -19.96 -16.00
N SER A 271 -0.77 -21.00 -15.72
CA SER A 271 -0.95 -22.16 -16.62
C SER A 271 -1.75 -21.81 -17.86
N ARG A 272 -2.68 -20.85 -17.77
CA ARG A 272 -3.56 -20.40 -18.86
C ARG A 272 -3.06 -19.15 -19.58
N ALA A 273 -1.88 -18.64 -19.21
CA ALA A 273 -1.37 -17.33 -19.63
C ALA A 273 -1.19 -17.15 -21.15
N SER A 274 -1.14 -18.25 -21.92
CA SER A 274 -1.10 -18.22 -23.39
C SER A 274 -2.46 -18.02 -24.05
N VAL A 275 -3.57 -18.30 -23.35
CA VAL A 275 -4.93 -18.25 -23.90
C VAL A 275 -5.75 -17.14 -23.24
N GLN A 276 -5.51 -16.89 -21.95
CA GLN A 276 -6.29 -15.94 -21.17
C GLN A 276 -5.41 -15.01 -20.34
N GLY A 277 -5.89 -13.79 -20.18
CA GLY A 277 -5.42 -12.87 -19.16
C GLY A 277 -6.50 -12.60 -18.13
N VAL A 278 -6.16 -11.76 -17.16
CA VAL A 278 -7.08 -11.38 -16.09
C VAL A 278 -7.38 -9.88 -16.14
N SER A 279 -8.65 -9.53 -15.94
CA SER A 279 -9.11 -8.15 -15.82
C SER A 279 -9.65 -7.89 -14.41
N PRO A 280 -8.87 -7.20 -13.55
CA PRO A 280 -9.37 -6.68 -12.28
C PRO A 280 -10.46 -5.61 -12.46
N TYR A 281 -10.49 -4.92 -13.60
CA TYR A 281 -11.55 -3.95 -13.92
C TYR A 281 -12.89 -4.66 -14.12
N ALA A 282 -12.89 -5.73 -14.92
CA ALA A 282 -14.06 -6.56 -15.18
C ALA A 282 -14.36 -7.57 -14.04
N GLY A 283 -13.36 -7.91 -13.23
CA GLY A 283 -13.44 -9.01 -12.26
C GLY A 283 -13.60 -10.37 -12.92
N GLN A 284 -13.06 -10.54 -14.13
CA GLN A 284 -13.26 -11.72 -14.97
C GLN A 284 -11.97 -12.09 -15.74
N TRP A 285 -11.93 -13.33 -16.22
CA TRP A 285 -10.95 -13.76 -17.21
C TRP A 285 -11.31 -13.19 -18.57
N GLU A 286 -10.31 -12.83 -19.38
CA GLU A 286 -10.53 -12.38 -20.76
C GLU A 286 -9.69 -13.24 -21.71
N ASP A 287 -10.32 -13.72 -22.78
CA ASP A 287 -9.63 -14.46 -23.83
C ASP A 287 -8.71 -13.50 -24.60
N ILE A 288 -7.42 -13.84 -24.65
CA ILE A 288 -6.41 -13.01 -25.33
C ILE A 288 -6.78 -12.89 -26.81
N ASP A 289 -7.32 -13.96 -27.40
CA ASP A 289 -7.54 -14.05 -28.83
C ASP A 289 -8.69 -13.18 -29.37
N SER A 290 -9.65 -12.83 -28.54
CA SER A 290 -10.74 -11.91 -28.88
C SER A 290 -10.50 -10.49 -28.34
N ASN A 291 -9.55 -10.31 -27.42
CA ASN A 291 -9.29 -9.03 -26.79
C ASN A 291 -8.36 -8.13 -27.62
N MET A 292 -8.96 -7.17 -28.31
CA MET A 292 -8.22 -6.21 -29.15
C MET A 292 -7.38 -5.23 -28.33
N ARG A 293 -7.68 -5.03 -27.03
CA ARG A 293 -6.92 -4.13 -26.14
C ARG A 293 -5.50 -4.62 -25.87
N TRP A 294 -5.25 -5.91 -26.08
CA TRP A 294 -3.97 -6.56 -25.77
C TRP A 294 -3.06 -6.77 -26.99
N LEU A 295 -3.39 -6.15 -28.12
CA LEU A 295 -2.53 -6.15 -29.29
C LEU A 295 -1.34 -5.18 -29.12
N PRO A 296 -0.13 -5.54 -29.61
CA PRO A 296 0.23 -6.86 -30.13
C PRO A 296 0.38 -7.86 -28.97
N ARG A 297 -0.07 -9.11 -29.17
CA ARG A 297 -0.14 -10.16 -28.13
C ARG A 297 1.24 -10.78 -27.85
N THR A 298 2.20 -9.95 -27.49
CA THR A 298 3.63 -10.32 -27.37
C THR A 298 4.06 -10.60 -25.94
N TYR A 299 3.20 -10.36 -24.96
CA TYR A 299 3.53 -10.56 -23.54
C TYR A 299 3.31 -12.02 -23.12
N ALA A 300 4.14 -12.50 -22.19
CA ALA A 300 4.01 -13.86 -21.67
C ALA A 300 2.81 -14.01 -20.69
N LEU A 301 2.42 -12.92 -20.03
CA LEU A 301 1.33 -12.88 -19.07
C LEU A 301 0.56 -11.57 -19.22
N PHE A 302 -0.77 -11.65 -19.16
CA PHE A 302 -1.68 -10.50 -19.29
C PHE A 302 -2.43 -10.25 -17.99
N VAL A 303 -2.15 -9.09 -17.38
CA VAL A 303 -2.87 -8.55 -16.23
C VAL A 303 -3.21 -7.10 -16.56
N GLU A 304 -4.48 -6.80 -16.76
CA GLU A 304 -4.93 -5.45 -17.08
C GLU A 304 -4.70 -4.49 -15.91
N ASP A 305 -4.19 -3.28 -16.19
CA ASP A 305 -4.24 -2.17 -15.24
C ASP A 305 -5.65 -1.55 -15.26
N PRO A 306 -6.44 -1.69 -14.18
CA PRO A 306 -7.81 -1.20 -14.14
C PRO A 306 -7.91 0.33 -14.15
N PHE A 307 -6.80 1.04 -13.93
CA PHE A 307 -6.76 2.49 -13.78
C PHE A 307 -5.98 3.19 -14.90
N GLU A 308 -5.32 2.43 -15.78
CA GLU A 308 -4.58 2.92 -16.95
C GLU A 308 -4.80 1.97 -18.13
N GLN A 309 -6.03 1.87 -18.61
CA GLN A 309 -6.32 0.99 -19.74
C GLN A 309 -5.72 1.55 -21.04
N PRO A 310 -5.25 0.70 -21.98
CA PRO A 310 -5.24 -0.77 -21.97
C PRO A 310 -3.92 -1.38 -21.44
N VAL A 311 -3.22 -0.72 -20.50
CA VAL A 311 -1.87 -1.15 -20.09
C VAL A 311 -1.89 -2.54 -19.43
N ASN A 312 -0.96 -3.39 -19.86
CA ASN A 312 -0.62 -4.63 -19.17
C ASN A 312 0.41 -4.38 -18.06
N THR A 313 0.08 -4.66 -16.80
CA THR A 313 0.99 -4.48 -15.67
C THR A 313 2.06 -5.56 -15.60
N ALA A 314 1.79 -6.75 -16.15
CA ALA A 314 2.70 -7.89 -16.20
C ALA A 314 3.68 -7.85 -17.38
N ARG A 315 3.77 -6.74 -18.12
CA ARG A 315 4.59 -6.59 -19.35
C ARG A 315 6.09 -6.89 -19.19
N THR A 316 6.62 -6.87 -17.96
CA THR A 316 8.02 -7.20 -17.68
C THR A 316 8.27 -8.70 -17.59
N VAL A 317 7.22 -9.52 -17.45
CA VAL A 317 7.34 -10.97 -17.32
C VAL A 317 7.78 -11.57 -18.64
N GLY A 318 9.00 -12.11 -18.67
CA GLY A 318 9.52 -12.85 -19.81
C GLY A 318 9.01 -14.29 -19.82
N SER A 319 8.99 -14.95 -20.99
CA SER A 319 8.50 -16.33 -21.12
C SER A 319 9.30 -17.34 -20.27
N ILE A 320 10.62 -17.16 -20.16
CA ILE A 320 11.47 -17.99 -19.29
C ILE A 320 11.11 -17.76 -17.82
N GLN A 321 10.89 -16.50 -17.43
CA GLN A 321 10.52 -16.14 -16.07
C GLN A 321 9.11 -16.63 -15.73
N LEU A 322 8.17 -16.65 -16.68
CA LEU A 322 6.85 -17.24 -16.49
C LEU A 322 6.97 -18.72 -16.11
N MET A 323 7.87 -19.49 -16.75
CA MET A 323 8.10 -20.89 -16.37
C MET A 323 8.62 -21.03 -14.93
N ARG A 324 9.47 -20.11 -14.48
CA ARG A 324 9.95 -20.07 -13.08
C ARG A 324 8.82 -19.71 -12.11
N ILE A 325 7.99 -18.73 -12.46
CA ILE A 325 6.81 -18.32 -11.69
C ILE A 325 5.83 -19.48 -11.56
N LEU A 326 5.55 -20.18 -12.66
CA LEU A 326 4.69 -21.37 -12.69
C LEU A 326 5.24 -22.49 -11.80
N GLY A 327 6.56 -22.72 -11.86
CA GLY A 327 7.25 -23.69 -11.01
C GLY A 327 7.12 -23.37 -9.52
N ALA A 328 7.31 -22.10 -9.14
CA ALA A 328 7.14 -21.64 -7.76
C ALA A 328 5.69 -21.85 -7.28
N ALA A 329 4.70 -21.39 -8.06
CA ALA A 329 3.28 -21.55 -7.73
C ALA A 329 2.89 -23.05 -7.59
N ARG A 330 3.36 -23.91 -8.51
CA ARG A 330 3.12 -25.36 -8.44
C ARG A 330 3.74 -25.98 -7.19
N ALA A 331 5.00 -25.69 -6.91
CA ALA A 331 5.71 -26.24 -5.74
C ALA A 331 5.02 -25.82 -4.44
N THR A 332 4.68 -24.53 -4.30
CA THR A 332 3.94 -24.04 -3.13
C THR A 332 2.57 -24.71 -3.02
N HIS A 333 1.80 -24.80 -4.12
CA HIS A 333 0.50 -25.48 -4.11
C HIS A 333 0.59 -26.93 -3.65
N GLN A 334 1.59 -27.69 -4.15
CA GLN A 334 1.83 -29.07 -3.74
C GLN A 334 2.16 -29.19 -2.25
N VAL A 335 3.01 -28.30 -1.73
CA VAL A 335 3.34 -28.25 -0.29
C VAL A 335 2.10 -27.92 0.54
N LEU A 336 1.27 -26.98 0.11
CA LEU A 336 0.07 -26.56 0.84
C LEU A 336 -1.04 -27.62 0.86
N VAL A 337 -1.20 -28.41 -0.20
CA VAL A 337 -2.25 -29.44 -0.30
C VAL A 337 -1.83 -30.78 0.32
N SER A 338 -0.52 -31.06 0.43
CA SER A 338 -0.04 -32.35 0.93
C SER A 338 -0.04 -32.46 2.45
N SER A 339 -0.49 -33.61 2.98
CA SER A 339 -0.74 -33.83 4.40
C SER A 339 0.51 -33.96 5.30
N ASN A 340 1.71 -34.06 4.72
CA ASN A 340 2.89 -34.62 5.41
C ASN A 340 4.09 -33.68 5.66
N HIS A 341 3.92 -32.35 5.65
CA HIS A 341 5.07 -31.45 5.84
C HIS A 341 5.28 -31.01 7.30
N ASN A 342 6.56 -30.94 7.70
CA ASN A 342 6.99 -30.32 8.95
C ASN A 342 6.84 -28.78 8.85
N GLN A 343 6.57 -28.11 9.98
CA GLN A 343 6.33 -26.67 10.05
C GLN A 343 7.49 -25.83 9.51
N THR A 344 8.74 -26.27 9.69
CA THR A 344 9.95 -25.62 9.19
C THR A 344 10.04 -25.65 7.66
N SER A 345 9.69 -26.76 7.02
CA SER A 345 9.68 -26.89 5.54
C SER A 345 8.64 -25.96 4.91
N LEU A 346 7.49 -25.83 5.57
CA LEU A 346 6.42 -24.94 5.13
C LEU A 346 6.83 -23.47 5.30
N LEU A 347 7.46 -23.10 6.42
CA LEU A 347 8.02 -21.76 6.61
C LEU A 347 9.07 -21.39 5.57
N MET A 348 10.01 -22.30 5.25
CA MET A 348 11.05 -22.03 4.25
C MET A 348 10.51 -21.82 2.82
N ASN A 349 9.31 -22.33 2.52
CA ASN A 349 8.64 -22.07 1.25
C ASN A 349 7.84 -20.76 1.27
N LEU A 350 7.31 -20.34 2.43
CA LEU A 350 6.41 -19.19 2.49
C LEU A 350 7.10 -17.87 2.79
N ILE A 351 8.23 -17.92 3.49
CA ILE A 351 8.94 -16.71 3.92
C ILE A 351 10.42 -16.79 3.60
N ARG A 352 11.02 -15.61 3.42
CA ARG A 352 12.46 -15.50 3.18
C ARG A 352 13.27 -16.07 4.36
N PRO A 353 14.45 -16.66 4.11
CA PRO A 353 15.30 -17.21 5.17
C PRO A 353 15.62 -16.23 6.30
N GLN A 354 15.78 -14.94 5.99
CA GLN A 354 16.04 -13.88 6.97
C GLN A 354 14.90 -13.70 7.99
N LEU A 355 13.68 -14.13 7.67
CA LEU A 355 12.52 -14.08 8.56
C LEU A 355 12.27 -15.40 9.31
N SER A 356 12.90 -16.51 8.87
CA SER A 356 12.71 -17.83 9.49
C SER A 356 13.10 -17.86 10.97
N HIS A 357 14.14 -17.12 11.36
CA HIS A 357 14.59 -17.00 12.76
C HIS A 357 13.61 -16.26 13.67
N LEU A 358 12.76 -15.37 13.13
CA LEU A 358 11.76 -14.62 13.89
C LEU A 358 10.53 -15.48 14.22
N VAL A 359 10.22 -16.48 13.37
CA VAL A 359 9.09 -17.39 13.58
C VAL A 359 9.47 -18.57 14.49
N ALA A 360 10.73 -19.00 14.46
CA ALA A 360 11.22 -20.09 15.33
C ALA A 360 11.25 -19.73 16.84
N ARG A 361 11.02 -18.46 17.21
CA ARG A 361 11.13 -17.96 18.59
C ARG A 361 9.79 -17.76 19.30
N THR A 362 8.65 -17.98 18.65
CA THR A 362 7.33 -17.84 19.29
C THR A 362 6.89 -19.20 19.87
N PRO A 363 6.88 -19.40 21.21
CA PRO A 363 6.40 -20.65 21.76
C PRO A 363 4.88 -20.74 21.59
N VAL A 364 4.43 -21.78 20.90
CA VAL A 364 3.01 -22.17 20.83
C VAL A 364 2.57 -22.51 22.26
N ARG A 365 1.75 -21.65 22.85
CA ARG A 365 1.15 -21.90 24.17
C ARG A 365 0.07 -22.97 24.00
N HIS A 366 0.45 -24.24 24.09
CA HIS A 366 -0.51 -25.33 24.18
C HIS A 366 -1.38 -25.10 25.42
N GLN A 367 -2.70 -25.02 25.21
CA GLN A 367 -3.67 -25.07 26.31
C GLN A 367 -3.47 -26.40 27.04
N ALA A 368 -2.90 -26.33 28.25
CA ALA A 368 -2.83 -27.47 29.13
C ALA A 368 -4.26 -27.85 29.54
N THR A 369 -4.70 -29.01 29.08
CA THR A 369 -5.89 -29.72 29.57
C THR A 369 -5.82 -29.86 31.08
N ALA A 370 -6.87 -29.40 31.76
CA ALA A 370 -7.06 -29.61 33.18
C ALA A 370 -7.06 -31.12 33.50
N GLN A 371 -6.01 -31.59 34.16
CA GLN A 371 -6.03 -32.87 34.85
C GLN A 371 -5.93 -32.63 36.36
N SER A 372 -6.94 -33.15 37.03
CA SER A 372 -7.14 -33.26 38.48
C SER A 372 -5.96 -33.86 39.22
N MET A 373 -5.76 -33.46 40.48
CA MET A 373 -5.48 -34.27 41.69
C MET A 373 -5.10 -33.32 42.87
N PRO A 374 -5.07 -33.75 44.14
CA PRO A 374 -6.20 -33.87 45.06
C PRO A 374 -6.07 -32.93 46.29
N ARG A 375 -7.13 -32.88 47.11
CA ARG A 375 -7.21 -32.07 48.35
C ARG A 375 -6.49 -32.71 49.56
N THR A 376 -6.13 -31.80 50.50
CA THR A 376 -6.00 -31.90 51.98
C THR A 376 -4.58 -31.83 52.56
N PRO A 377 -4.38 -31.45 53.85
CA PRO A 377 -5.16 -30.52 54.70
C PRO A 377 -4.29 -29.47 55.45
N SER A 378 -4.98 -28.53 56.08
CA SER A 378 -4.52 -27.43 56.94
C SER A 378 -3.57 -27.82 58.09
N ASN A 379 -2.62 -26.93 58.43
CA ASN A 379 -2.33 -26.61 59.83
C ASN A 379 -1.61 -25.26 60.02
N ASN A 380 -2.05 -24.52 61.06
CA ASN A 380 -1.56 -23.23 61.54
C ASN A 380 -0.22 -23.34 62.28
N TYR A 381 0.62 -22.29 62.30
CA TYR A 381 1.34 -21.78 63.50
C TYR A 381 1.98 -20.38 63.26
N ILE A 382 1.46 -19.39 64.00
CA ILE A 382 2.10 -18.33 64.82
C ILE A 382 3.35 -17.53 64.32
N ARG A 383 3.07 -16.24 64.02
CA ARG A 383 3.66 -14.94 64.49
C ARG A 383 5.06 -14.85 65.14
N LYS A 384 5.93 -14.00 64.55
CA LYS A 384 6.90 -13.01 65.11
C LYS A 384 7.49 -12.25 63.89
N GLY A 385 7.74 -10.94 63.80
CA GLY A 385 7.82 -9.82 64.72
C GLY A 385 9.06 -8.96 64.35
N LEU A 386 8.83 -7.76 63.79
CA LEU A 386 9.70 -6.56 63.70
C LEU A 386 10.98 -6.54 62.83
N GLY A 387 11.10 -5.46 62.04
CA GLY A 387 12.29 -5.07 61.30
C GLY A 387 12.02 -3.92 60.31
N SER A 388 11.99 -2.68 60.82
CA SER A 388 11.86 -1.42 60.10
C SER A 388 13.11 -1.05 59.28
N HIS A 389 12.95 -0.64 58.02
CA HIS A 389 13.85 0.34 57.37
C HIS A 389 13.13 1.18 56.32
N GLN A 390 13.24 2.50 56.48
CA GLN A 390 12.81 3.55 55.56
C GLN A 390 13.83 3.77 54.42
N HIS A 391 13.34 4.51 53.40
CA HIS A 391 14.06 5.23 52.33
C HIS A 391 14.55 4.42 51.13
N ALA A 392 13.92 4.62 49.97
CA ALA A 392 14.27 5.73 49.08
C ALA A 392 13.34 5.76 47.85
N ARG A 393 12.70 6.91 47.68
CA ARG A 393 11.90 7.32 46.53
C ARG A 393 12.87 7.87 45.48
N ARG A 394 12.94 7.29 44.28
CA ARG A 394 13.53 7.96 43.11
C ARG A 394 12.49 8.02 41.99
N GLN A 395 12.06 9.25 41.76
CA GLN A 395 11.26 9.70 40.63
C GLN A 395 12.04 9.51 39.32
N VAL A 396 11.36 9.11 38.26
CA VAL A 396 11.82 9.25 36.88
C VAL A 396 10.95 10.33 36.22
N PRO A 397 11.52 11.37 35.59
CA PRO A 397 10.74 12.46 35.02
C PRO A 397 10.02 12.05 33.74
N GLY A 398 8.73 12.41 33.64
CA GLY A 398 8.04 12.49 32.37
C GLY A 398 8.36 13.82 31.67
N GLN A 399 8.56 13.77 30.36
CA GLN A 399 8.36 14.88 29.42
C GLN A 399 8.55 14.37 27.98
N LEU A 400 7.44 14.13 27.28
CA LEU A 400 7.24 14.29 25.82
C LEU A 400 5.82 13.85 25.45
N GLN A 401 4.84 14.53 26.03
CA GLN A 401 3.45 14.38 25.61
C GLN A 401 2.73 15.71 25.85
N GLN A 402 3.02 16.71 25.02
CA GLN A 402 2.18 17.89 24.82
C GLN A 402 2.74 18.71 23.65
N GLN A 403 2.31 18.38 22.43
CA GLN A 403 2.25 19.30 21.29
C GLN A 403 1.48 18.60 20.16
N PHE A 404 0.17 18.43 20.31
CA PHE A 404 -0.80 18.24 19.19
C PHE A 404 -2.24 18.32 19.72
N GLN A 405 -2.53 19.32 20.55
CA GLN A 405 -3.90 19.76 20.82
C GLN A 405 -3.84 21.25 21.12
N ASN A 406 -4.04 22.07 20.10
CA ASN A 406 -4.56 23.44 20.20
C ASN A 406 -4.65 24.01 18.78
N LEU A 407 -5.81 23.79 18.15
CA LEU A 407 -6.46 24.68 17.18
C LEU A 407 -7.92 24.20 17.07
N ARG A 408 -8.64 24.32 18.19
CA ARG A 408 -10.10 24.44 18.22
C ARG A 408 -10.37 25.73 18.99
N ILE A 409 -10.82 26.75 18.30
CA ILE A 409 -11.49 27.88 18.93
C ILE A 409 -12.83 28.02 18.22
N ASP A 410 -13.86 27.84 19.03
CA ASP A 410 -15.26 28.14 18.77
C ASP A 410 -15.45 29.60 18.35
N ASN A 411 -16.45 29.85 17.51
CA ASN A 411 -17.27 31.02 17.71
C ASN A 411 -18.71 30.76 17.24
N SER A 412 -19.59 30.49 18.20
CA SER A 412 -21.03 30.63 18.05
C SER A 412 -21.55 31.45 19.23
N ARG A 413 -22.13 32.62 18.96
CA ARG A 413 -23.45 33.05 19.47
C ARG A 413 -23.83 34.46 18.99
N ASN A 414 -24.97 34.47 18.29
CA ASN A 414 -26.10 35.40 18.24
C ASN A 414 -25.92 36.93 18.09
N GLY A 415 -26.62 37.46 17.09
CA GLY A 415 -27.09 38.84 17.00
C GLY A 415 -28.14 39.01 15.89
N THR A 416 -29.41 38.93 16.25
CA THR A 416 -30.59 39.22 15.42
C THR A 416 -30.64 40.71 15.05
N MET A 417 -30.89 41.07 13.78
CA MET A 417 -31.70 42.25 13.43
C MET A 417 -32.23 42.20 11.98
N ASN A 418 -33.50 42.54 11.86
CA ASN A 418 -34.28 42.77 10.65
C ASN A 418 -33.77 43.95 9.82
N GLY A 419 -33.98 43.90 8.50
CA GLY A 419 -33.75 45.05 7.61
C GLY A 419 -34.11 44.78 6.15
N GLN A 420 -35.33 45.16 5.80
CA GLN A 420 -36.00 45.21 4.50
C GLN A 420 -35.22 45.73 3.27
N LEU A 421 -35.65 45.22 2.10
CA LEU A 421 -35.92 45.90 0.82
C LEU A 421 -34.77 46.62 0.08
N GLN A 422 -34.41 46.17 -1.13
CA GLN A 422 -34.93 46.70 -2.41
C GLN A 422 -34.23 46.10 -3.66
N ASN A 423 -35.06 45.84 -4.66
CA ASN A 423 -34.72 45.63 -6.08
C ASN A 423 -33.94 46.82 -6.66
N THR A 424 -33.00 46.54 -7.57
CA THR A 424 -33.02 47.13 -8.93
C THR A 424 -32.06 46.38 -9.86
N ARG A 425 -32.61 45.89 -10.98
CA ARG A 425 -31.92 45.60 -12.24
C ARG A 425 -31.59 46.92 -12.95
N VAL A 426 -30.40 47.08 -13.53
CA VAL A 426 -30.18 47.76 -14.82
C VAL A 426 -28.92 47.18 -15.48
N ASP A 427 -29.04 46.95 -16.79
CA ASP A 427 -28.07 46.44 -17.76
C ASP A 427 -26.91 47.40 -18.12
N ASN A 428 -25.96 46.80 -18.84
CA ASN A 428 -25.10 47.34 -19.92
C ASN A 428 -23.67 47.84 -19.64
N SER A 429 -22.73 46.99 -20.07
CA SER A 429 -21.64 47.25 -21.03
C SER A 429 -20.77 48.51 -20.87
N ARG A 430 -19.48 48.31 -20.58
CA ARG A 430 -18.33 48.47 -21.51
C ARG A 430 -17.00 48.45 -20.72
N ASN A 431 -15.96 48.03 -21.44
CA ASN A 431 -14.55 47.96 -21.07
C ASN A 431 -14.05 49.09 -20.18
N GLU A 432 -13.19 48.77 -19.21
CA GLU A 432 -11.88 49.40 -19.06
C GLU A 432 -10.97 48.58 -18.14
N THR A 433 -9.72 48.48 -18.57
CA THR A 433 -8.55 47.94 -17.88
C THR A 433 -8.27 48.65 -16.56
N MET A 434 -8.07 47.90 -15.47
CA MET A 434 -7.08 48.30 -14.46
C MET A 434 -6.60 47.13 -13.58
N SER A 435 -5.30 47.18 -13.33
CA SER A 435 -4.47 46.43 -12.41
C SER A 435 -5.10 46.17 -11.03
N GLY A 436 -5.07 44.92 -10.58
CA GLY A 436 -5.32 44.54 -9.19
C GLY A 436 -4.31 43.49 -8.76
N GLN A 437 -3.36 43.90 -7.90
CA GLN A 437 -2.52 43.00 -7.12
C GLN A 437 -3.44 42.13 -6.25
N GLY A 438 -3.40 40.82 -6.45
CA GLY A 438 -4.07 39.83 -5.60
C GLY A 438 -3.02 39.03 -4.85
N GLU A 439 -2.85 39.33 -3.57
CA GLU A 439 -2.06 38.56 -2.62
C GLU A 439 -2.51 37.10 -2.64
N ALA A 440 -1.60 36.21 -3.04
CA ALA A 440 -1.82 34.77 -2.94
C ALA A 440 -1.68 34.36 -1.47
N SER A 441 -2.81 34.19 -0.79
CA SER A 441 -2.84 33.52 0.52
C SER A 441 -2.30 32.10 0.37
N SER A 442 -1.17 31.82 1.01
CA SER A 442 -0.55 30.49 1.04
C SER A 442 -1.37 29.53 1.90
N SER A 443 -2.44 28.99 1.33
CA SER A 443 -3.07 27.79 1.89
C SER A 443 -2.09 26.64 1.74
N GLN A 444 -1.31 26.36 2.78
CA GLN A 444 -0.48 25.15 2.90
C GLN A 444 -1.36 23.93 2.59
N ARG A 445 -1.12 23.30 1.42
CA ARG A 445 -1.75 22.04 1.07
C ARG A 445 -1.27 20.99 2.08
N GLN A 446 -2.18 20.49 2.91
CA GLN A 446 -1.92 19.34 3.76
C GLN A 446 -1.60 18.14 2.86
N VAL A 447 -0.37 17.65 2.96
CA VAL A 447 0.07 16.40 2.35
C VAL A 447 -0.79 15.27 2.91
N TRP A 448 -1.37 14.45 2.04
CA TRP A 448 -2.12 13.26 2.43
C TRP A 448 -1.22 12.32 3.23
N ARG A 449 -1.63 11.97 4.45
CA ARG A 449 -0.91 11.07 5.36
C ARG A 449 -1.83 9.91 5.75
N PRO A 450 -1.43 8.65 5.56
CA PRO A 450 -2.08 7.55 6.25
C PRO A 450 -1.90 7.76 7.75
N VAL A 451 -2.99 7.77 8.52
CA VAL A 451 -2.93 7.73 9.98
C VAL A 451 -2.70 6.27 10.37
N PRO A 452 -1.65 5.93 11.14
CA PRO A 452 -1.48 4.57 11.63
C PRO A 452 -2.67 4.21 12.52
N GLU A 453 -3.34 3.10 12.22
CA GLU A 453 -4.29 2.49 13.15
C GLU A 453 -3.54 2.14 14.45
N ARG A 454 -4.14 2.48 15.59
CA ARG A 454 -3.60 2.23 16.93
C ARG A 454 -3.75 0.78 17.35
#